data_AF-M7TRC1-F1
#
_entry.id   AF-M7TRC1-F1
#
_cell.length_a   1.000
_cell.length_b   1.000
_cell.length_c   1.000
_cell.angle_alpha   90.00
_cell.angle_beta   90.00
_cell.angle_gamma   90.00
#
_symmetry.space_group_name_H-M   'P 1'
#
loop_
_entity.id
_entity.type
_entity.pdbx_description
1 polymer ?
#
loop_
_entity_poly.entity_id
_entity_poly.type
_entity_poly.pdbx_seq_one_letter_code
_entity_poly.pdbx_strand_id
1 'polypeptide(L)'
;MMKPIQVWLFPEGPNPLKVLYVLEELQLPYDIKAIAMEDVKKKTLTDLNPNGRVPGAIILYLVEEYDRNNTLTYNMGNERHFLKQWLFFQVSGQGPYFGQATWFMTLHPEKLPSAIERYQREIKRVLGVMEGHLEGRQWLLQSYFLAGQIVLYSKIIQMLGPGTAA
;
A
#
# COMPACT_ATOMS: atom_id res chain seq x y z
N MET A 1 -16.34 25.45 5.27
CA MET A 1 -15.63 24.53 4.35
C MET A 1 -14.46 23.89 5.07
N MET A 2 -14.21 22.61 4.83
CA MET A 2 -13.05 21.89 5.36
C MET A 2 -11.77 22.45 4.73
N LYS A 3 -10.68 22.57 5.51
CA LYS A 3 -9.36 22.90 4.96
C LYS A 3 -8.80 21.68 4.21
N PRO A 4 -8.09 21.86 3.08
CA PRO A 4 -7.45 20.74 2.38
C PRO A 4 -6.47 19.97 3.27
N ILE A 5 -6.46 18.65 3.13
CA ILE A 5 -5.47 17.76 3.78
C ILE A 5 -4.14 17.92 3.05
N GLN A 6 -3.04 18.14 3.79
CA GLN A 6 -1.71 18.22 3.18
C GLN A 6 -1.11 16.82 3.01
N VAL A 7 -0.78 16.45 1.78
CA VAL A 7 -0.16 15.17 1.43
C VAL A 7 1.28 15.40 1.03
N TRP A 8 2.22 14.99 1.89
CA TRP A 8 3.64 15.01 1.59
C TRP A 8 4.01 13.78 0.76
N LEU A 9 4.31 13.99 -0.53
CA LEU A 9 4.40 12.96 -1.54
C LEU A 9 5.83 12.78 -2.03
N PHE A 10 6.32 11.55 -1.95
CA PHE A 10 7.49 11.07 -2.67
C PHE A 10 7.00 10.23 -3.89
N PRO A 11 7.10 10.74 -5.13
CA PRO A 11 6.44 10.15 -6.31
C PRO A 11 6.80 8.70 -6.62
N GLU A 12 8.01 8.27 -6.30
CA GLU A 12 8.57 6.97 -6.65
C GLU A 12 8.13 5.87 -5.66
N GLY A 13 7.50 6.26 -4.55
CA GLY A 13 6.96 5.35 -3.55
C GLY A 13 5.51 4.93 -3.87
N PRO A 14 5.14 3.66 -3.71
CA PRO A 14 3.75 3.22 -3.91
C PRO A 14 2.82 3.55 -2.74
N ASN A 15 3.34 3.85 -1.56
CA ASN A 15 2.52 4.10 -0.36
C ASN A 15 1.74 5.42 -0.37
N PRO A 16 2.33 6.57 -0.77
CA PRO A 16 1.59 7.83 -0.87
C PRO A 16 0.41 7.76 -1.85
N LEU A 17 0.54 7.02 -2.95
CA LEU A 17 -0.54 6.85 -3.93
C LEU A 17 -1.79 6.21 -3.31
N LYS A 18 -1.62 5.25 -2.39
CA LYS A 18 -2.74 4.62 -1.67
C LYS A 18 -3.56 5.63 -0.86
N VAL A 19 -2.90 6.64 -0.29
CA VAL A 19 -3.56 7.72 0.44
C VAL A 19 -4.36 8.60 -0.52
N LEU A 20 -3.77 8.95 -1.67
CA LEU A 20 -4.46 9.74 -2.69
C LEU A 20 -5.75 9.04 -3.17
N TYR A 21 -5.69 7.74 -3.45
CA TYR A 21 -6.90 7.00 -3.84
C TYR A 21 -8.01 7.09 -2.78
N VAL A 22 -7.68 6.96 -1.49
CA VAL A 22 -8.68 7.09 -0.40
C VAL A 22 -9.26 8.50 -0.37
N LEU A 23 -8.43 9.52 -0.55
CA LEU A 23 -8.87 10.91 -0.55
C LEU A 23 -9.82 11.19 -1.72
N GLU A 24 -9.51 10.71 -2.93
CA GLU A 24 -10.36 10.83 -4.11
C GLU A 24 -11.72 10.15 -3.90
N GLU A 25 -11.73 8.95 -3.34
CA GLU A 25 -12.94 8.15 -3.18
C GLU A 25 -13.86 8.66 -2.07
N LEU A 26 -13.28 9.32 -1.07
CA LEU A 26 -14.03 10.07 -0.06
C LEU A 26 -14.33 11.51 -0.51
N GLN A 27 -13.91 11.91 -1.71
CA GLN A 27 -14.07 13.27 -2.25
C GLN A 27 -13.54 14.36 -1.30
N LEU A 28 -12.43 14.07 -0.62
CA LEU A 28 -11.81 14.97 0.34
C LEU A 28 -10.86 15.94 -0.37
N PRO A 29 -10.91 17.25 -0.07
CA PRO A 29 -9.95 18.21 -0.64
C PRO A 29 -8.55 17.96 -0.07
N TYR A 30 -7.53 17.98 -0.93
CA TYR A 30 -6.14 17.83 -0.52
C TYR A 30 -5.18 18.64 -1.39
N ASP A 31 -4.02 18.98 -0.81
CA ASP A 31 -2.90 19.63 -1.49
C ASP A 31 -1.66 18.74 -1.44
N ILE A 32 -1.00 18.56 -2.59
CA ILE A 32 0.25 17.80 -2.67
C ILE A 32 1.44 18.71 -2.33
N LYS A 33 2.31 18.23 -1.44
CA LYS A 33 3.65 18.76 -1.18
C LYS A 33 4.68 17.73 -1.65
N ALA A 34 5.19 17.90 -2.86
CA ALA A 34 6.24 17.03 -3.39
C ALA A 34 7.53 17.18 -2.56
N ILE A 35 8.18 16.06 -2.26
CA ILE A 35 9.44 16.00 -1.52
C ILE A 35 10.41 15.05 -2.20
N ALA A 36 11.72 15.33 -2.09
CA ALA A 36 12.75 14.42 -2.56
C ALA A 36 13.01 13.29 -1.55
N MET A 37 13.53 12.15 -2.01
CA MET A 37 13.85 11.01 -1.14
C MET A 37 14.83 11.38 -0.02
N GLU A 38 15.82 12.21 -0.34
CA GLU A 38 16.82 12.71 0.60
C GLU A 38 16.22 13.61 1.69
N ASP A 39 15.04 14.19 1.46
CA ASP A 39 14.36 15.07 2.40
C ASP A 39 13.57 14.34 3.48
N VAL A 40 13.20 13.06 3.26
CA VAL A 40 12.28 12.31 4.14
C VAL A 40 12.75 12.20 5.59
N LYS A 41 14.04 12.42 5.83
CA LYS A 41 14.69 12.40 7.16
C LYS A 41 14.98 13.78 7.75
N LYS A 42 14.65 14.86 7.05
CA LYS A 42 14.82 16.23 7.55
C LYS A 42 13.82 16.51 8.69
N LYS A 43 14.22 17.38 9.61
CA LYS A 43 13.46 17.74 10.82
C LYS A 43 12.00 18.13 10.52
N THR A 44 11.78 18.87 9.45
CA THR A 44 10.45 19.29 8.97
C THR A 44 9.47 18.12 8.80
N LEU A 45 9.96 16.93 8.40
CA LEU A 45 9.14 15.74 8.22
C LEU A 45 9.20 14.80 9.43
N THR A 46 10.35 14.71 10.12
CA THR A 46 10.45 13.86 11.31
C THR A 46 9.70 14.42 12.52
N ASP A 47 9.49 15.74 12.58
CA ASP A 47 8.60 16.37 13.56
C ASP A 47 7.13 15.97 13.34
N LEU A 48 6.73 15.69 12.08
CA LEU A 48 5.39 15.23 11.73
C LEU A 48 5.23 13.72 11.91
N ASN A 49 6.24 12.95 11.49
CA ASN A 49 6.30 11.51 11.69
C ASN A 49 7.73 11.12 12.06
N PRO A 50 8.00 10.65 13.30
CA PRO A 50 9.35 10.34 13.76
C PRO A 50 10.04 9.25 12.93
N ASN A 51 9.28 8.40 12.21
CA ASN A 51 9.86 7.42 11.30
C ASN A 51 10.42 8.04 10.01
N GLY A 52 10.04 9.27 9.64
CA GLY A 52 10.47 9.92 8.39
C GLY A 52 10.16 9.07 7.16
N ARG A 53 8.94 8.50 7.12
CA ARG A 53 8.38 7.68 6.03
C ARG A 53 6.87 7.92 5.97
N VAL A 54 6.21 7.63 4.86
CA VAL A 54 4.75 7.78 4.76
C VAL A 54 4.05 6.60 5.47
N PRO A 55 3.23 6.83 6.51
CA PRO A 55 2.67 5.77 7.34
C PRO A 55 1.37 5.17 6.77
N GLY A 56 1.19 3.85 6.93
CA GLY A 56 -0.04 3.14 6.54
C GLY A 56 -1.26 3.43 7.43
N ALA A 57 -1.05 3.99 8.64
CA ALA A 57 -2.12 4.34 9.56
C ALA A 57 -3.05 5.47 9.03
N ILE A 58 -2.58 6.27 8.07
CA ILE A 58 -3.37 7.36 7.48
C ILE A 58 -4.68 6.84 6.87
N ILE A 59 -4.64 5.68 6.21
CA ILE A 59 -5.83 5.11 5.56
C ILE A 59 -6.89 4.74 6.61
N LEU A 60 -6.46 4.17 7.74
CA LEU A 60 -7.38 3.84 8.84
C LEU A 60 -8.01 5.11 9.41
N TYR A 61 -7.22 6.16 9.63
CA TYR A 61 -7.72 7.46 10.08
C TYR A 61 -8.73 8.05 9.09
N LEU A 62 -8.40 8.10 7.79
CA LEU A 62 -9.28 8.67 6.78
C LEU A 62 -10.62 7.95 6.71
N VAL A 63 -10.60 6.61 6.77
CA VAL A 63 -11.80 5.80 6.80
C VAL A 63 -12.62 6.07 8.06
N GLU A 64 -11.99 6.07 9.24
CA GLU A 64 -12.69 6.27 10.51
C GLU A 64 -13.33 7.67 10.62
N GLU A 65 -12.65 8.70 10.14
CA GLU A 65 -13.11 10.09 10.26
C GLU A 65 -14.04 10.54 9.14
N TYR A 66 -13.91 9.98 7.94
CA TYR A 66 -14.58 10.55 6.76
C TYR A 66 -15.41 9.56 5.95
N ASP A 67 -15.26 8.23 6.12
CA ASP A 67 -16.10 7.24 5.42
C ASP A 67 -17.48 7.07 6.07
N ARG A 68 -18.26 8.15 6.13
CA ARG A 68 -19.57 8.17 6.80
C ARG A 68 -20.60 7.26 6.14
N ASN A 69 -20.42 6.97 4.85
CA ASN A 69 -21.32 6.15 4.06
C ASN A 69 -20.86 4.69 3.95
N ASN A 70 -19.71 4.33 4.55
CA ASN A 70 -19.14 2.99 4.50
C ASN A 70 -18.90 2.50 3.06
N THR A 71 -18.43 3.41 2.22
CA THR A 71 -18.04 3.10 0.85
C THR A 71 -16.75 2.29 0.85
N LEU A 72 -15.87 2.53 1.82
CA LEU A 72 -14.54 1.93 1.91
C LEU A 72 -14.42 0.91 3.05
N THR A 73 -15.36 0.89 3.98
CA THR A 73 -15.35 0.03 5.18
C THR A 73 -16.70 -0.63 5.46
N TYR A 74 -16.75 -1.39 6.56
CA TYR A 74 -17.97 -1.97 7.10
C TYR A 74 -18.28 -1.35 8.47
N ASN A 75 -19.53 -0.96 8.70
CA ASN A 75 -19.99 -0.29 9.92
C ASN A 75 -19.68 -1.10 11.20
N MET A 76 -20.03 -2.39 11.20
CA MET A 76 -19.90 -3.28 12.36
C MET A 76 -19.77 -4.74 11.89
N GLY A 77 -19.33 -5.63 12.78
CA GLY A 77 -19.27 -7.06 12.52
C GLY A 77 -17.87 -7.60 12.19
N ASN A 78 -17.83 -8.89 11.88
CA ASN A 78 -16.58 -9.61 11.60
C ASN A 78 -15.90 -9.12 10.32
N GLU A 79 -16.65 -8.55 9.39
CA GLU A 79 -16.21 -8.02 8.10
C GLU A 79 -15.16 -6.91 8.28
N ARG A 80 -15.32 -6.05 9.29
CA ARG A 80 -14.31 -5.01 9.63
C ARG A 80 -12.99 -5.63 10.08
N HIS A 81 -13.04 -6.74 10.81
CA HIS A 81 -11.84 -7.46 11.25
C HIS A 81 -11.18 -8.19 10.08
N PHE A 82 -11.95 -8.80 9.17
CA PHE A 82 -11.41 -9.39 7.95
C PHE A 82 -10.78 -8.33 7.02
N LEU A 83 -11.38 -7.14 6.93
CA LEU A 83 -10.82 -6.02 6.19
C LEU A 83 -9.46 -5.61 6.77
N LYS A 84 -9.39 -5.47 8.10
CA LYS A 84 -8.14 -5.18 8.80
C LYS A 84 -7.12 -6.30 8.63
N GLN A 85 -7.52 -7.57 8.66
CA GLN A 85 -6.62 -8.71 8.41
C GLN A 85 -5.93 -8.56 7.05
N TRP A 86 -6.69 -8.26 5.99
CA TRP A 86 -6.15 -8.05 4.65
C TRP A 86 -5.28 -6.79 4.55
N LEU A 87 -5.66 -5.70 5.23
CA LEU A 87 -4.81 -4.51 5.34
C LEU A 87 -3.47 -4.84 6.03
N PHE A 88 -3.50 -5.56 7.15
CA PHE A 88 -2.26 -5.92 7.86
C PHE A 88 -1.44 -6.94 7.08
N PHE A 89 -2.06 -7.86 6.34
CA PHE A 89 -1.36 -8.70 5.36
C PHE A 89 -0.61 -7.87 4.32
N GLN A 90 -1.20 -6.77 3.84
CA GLN A 90 -0.56 -5.83 2.94
C GLN A 90 0.60 -5.08 3.62
N VAL A 91 0.37 -4.53 4.82
CA VAL A 91 1.34 -3.67 5.53
C VAL A 91 2.53 -4.45 6.07
N SER A 92 2.33 -5.69 6.56
CA SER A 92 3.40 -6.49 7.16
C SER A 92 3.95 -7.59 6.25
N GLY A 93 3.15 -8.05 5.28
CA GLY A 93 3.56 -9.05 4.30
C GLY A 93 3.97 -8.40 2.98
N GLN A 94 2.99 -8.08 2.13
CA GLN A 94 3.25 -7.65 0.76
C GLN A 94 4.24 -6.47 0.67
N GLY A 95 3.97 -5.37 1.36
CA GLY A 95 4.77 -4.13 1.27
C GLY A 95 6.25 -4.34 1.59
N PRO A 96 6.61 -4.83 2.79
CA PRO A 96 8.00 -5.05 3.17
C PRO A 96 8.73 -6.03 2.25
N TYR A 97 8.15 -7.19 1.94
CA TYR A 97 8.83 -8.18 1.10
C TYR A 97 9.03 -7.72 -0.33
N PHE A 98 8.07 -6.99 -0.90
CA PHE A 98 8.19 -6.42 -2.23
C PHE A 98 9.26 -5.31 -2.25
N GLY A 99 9.30 -4.47 -1.20
CA GLY A 99 10.35 -3.46 -1.05
C GLY A 99 11.75 -4.08 -0.95
N GLN A 100 11.91 -5.20 -0.23
CA GLN A 100 13.18 -5.93 -0.18
C GLN A 100 13.54 -6.56 -1.52
N ALA A 101 12.57 -7.14 -2.23
CA ALA A 101 12.80 -7.66 -3.58
C ALA A 101 13.33 -6.56 -4.51
N THR A 102 12.65 -5.41 -4.56
CA THR A 102 13.10 -4.25 -5.33
C THR A 102 14.51 -3.83 -4.91
N TRP A 103 14.78 -3.73 -3.61
CA TRP A 103 16.10 -3.37 -3.10
C TRP A 103 17.19 -4.32 -3.62
N PHE A 104 17.09 -5.62 -3.38
CA PHE A 104 18.12 -6.58 -3.79
C PHE A 104 18.23 -6.76 -5.32
N MET A 105 17.13 -6.60 -6.06
CA MET A 105 17.14 -6.72 -7.51
C MET A 105 17.72 -5.49 -8.19
N THR A 106 17.47 -4.28 -7.67
CA THR A 106 17.71 -3.02 -8.39
C THR A 106 18.67 -2.06 -7.70
N LEU A 107 18.60 -1.92 -6.38
CA LEU A 107 19.29 -0.85 -5.64
C LEU A 107 20.53 -1.33 -4.90
N HIS A 108 20.57 -2.59 -4.47
CA HIS A 108 21.70 -3.14 -3.73
C HIS A 108 22.96 -3.12 -4.60
N PRO A 109 24.10 -2.63 -4.07
CA PRO A 109 25.34 -2.43 -4.86
C PRO A 109 25.91 -3.74 -5.40
N GLU A 110 25.69 -4.84 -4.68
CA GLU A 110 26.10 -6.18 -5.07
C GLU A 110 24.90 -7.05 -5.45
N LYS A 111 25.11 -7.98 -6.40
CA LYS A 111 24.10 -9.01 -6.70
C LYS A 111 24.30 -10.20 -5.77
N LEU A 112 23.28 -10.46 -4.96
CA LEU A 112 23.24 -11.55 -4.00
C LEU A 112 22.16 -12.55 -4.44
N PRO A 113 22.50 -13.60 -5.24
CA PRO A 113 21.51 -14.48 -5.83
C PRO A 113 20.57 -15.12 -4.80
N SER A 114 21.10 -15.54 -3.64
CA SER A 114 20.30 -16.15 -2.58
C SER A 114 19.26 -15.19 -1.98
N ALA A 115 19.59 -13.90 -1.83
CA ALA A 115 18.66 -12.89 -1.35
C ALA A 115 17.58 -12.59 -2.41
N ILE A 116 17.99 -12.40 -3.67
CA ILE A 116 17.07 -12.17 -4.79
C ILE A 116 16.08 -13.34 -4.90
N GLU A 117 16.57 -14.57 -4.92
CA GLU A 117 15.73 -15.76 -5.01
C GLU A 117 14.75 -15.86 -3.84
N ARG A 118 15.22 -15.61 -2.61
CA ARG A 118 14.37 -15.61 -1.41
C ARG A 118 13.19 -14.64 -1.56
N TYR A 119 13.46 -13.39 -1.95
CA TYR A 119 12.40 -12.38 -2.04
C TYR A 119 11.51 -12.56 -3.26
N GLN A 120 12.02 -13.12 -4.36
CA GLN A 120 11.19 -13.53 -5.51
C GLN A 120 10.22 -14.66 -5.14
N ARG A 121 10.70 -15.68 -4.42
CA ARG A 121 9.84 -16.76 -3.90
C ARG A 121 8.77 -16.22 -2.97
N GLU A 122 9.10 -15.24 -2.12
CA GLU A 122 8.14 -14.62 -1.23
C GLU A 122 7.10 -13.76 -1.96
N ILE A 123 7.48 -13.04 -3.02
CA ILE A 123 6.52 -12.37 -3.92
C ILE A 123 5.53 -13.39 -4.48
N LYS A 124 6.02 -14.49 -5.07
CA LYS A 124 5.18 -15.55 -5.65
C LYS A 124 4.23 -16.14 -4.59
N ARG A 125 4.73 -16.40 -3.38
CA ARG A 125 3.92 -16.91 -2.27
C ARG A 125 2.80 -15.95 -1.87
N VAL A 126 3.12 -14.65 -1.70
CA VAL A 126 2.13 -13.61 -1.35
C VAL A 126 1.05 -13.48 -2.42
N LEU A 127 1.45 -13.47 -3.71
CA LEU A 127 0.50 -13.44 -4.82
C LEU A 127 -0.37 -14.69 -4.87
N GLY A 128 0.20 -15.88 -4.64
CA GLY A 128 -0.56 -17.14 -4.58
C GLY A 128 -1.60 -17.19 -3.46
N VAL A 129 -1.33 -16.57 -2.30
CA VAL A 129 -2.34 -16.42 -1.23
C VAL A 129 -3.51 -15.55 -1.69
N MET A 130 -3.23 -14.46 -2.41
CA MET A 130 -4.29 -13.59 -2.94
C MET A 130 -5.09 -14.29 -4.04
N GLU A 131 -4.42 -14.96 -4.97
CA GLU A 131 -5.05 -15.69 -6.08
C GLU A 131 -5.96 -16.80 -5.55
N GLY A 132 -5.48 -17.63 -4.61
CA GLY A 132 -6.29 -18.67 -3.99
C GLY A 132 -7.50 -18.13 -3.22
N HIS A 133 -7.38 -16.96 -2.57
CA HIS A 133 -8.54 -16.34 -1.91
C HIS A 133 -9.53 -15.73 -2.91
N LEU A 134 -9.05 -15.27 -4.07
CA LEU A 134 -9.86 -14.70 -5.14
C LEU A 134 -10.49 -15.76 -6.05
N GLU A 135 -10.14 -17.03 -5.92
CA GLU A 135 -10.74 -18.09 -6.70
C GLU A 135 -12.26 -18.14 -6.48
N GLY A 136 -13.04 -17.93 -7.55
CA GLY A 136 -14.49 -17.81 -7.49
C GLY A 136 -15.02 -16.53 -6.82
N ARG A 137 -14.16 -15.53 -6.56
CA ARG A 137 -14.53 -14.23 -5.96
C ARG A 137 -14.05 -13.07 -6.82
N GLN A 138 -14.92 -12.09 -7.05
CA GLN A 138 -14.51 -10.86 -7.74
C GLN A 138 -13.61 -9.97 -6.88
N TRP A 139 -13.75 -10.05 -5.55
CA TRP A 139 -13.10 -9.16 -4.60
C TRP A 139 -12.64 -9.93 -3.37
N LEU A 140 -11.61 -9.44 -2.67
CA LEU A 140 -11.14 -10.03 -1.42
C LEU A 140 -12.23 -10.00 -0.32
N LEU A 141 -13.08 -8.97 -0.35
CA LEU A 141 -14.29 -8.79 0.44
C LEU A 141 -15.34 -8.08 -0.42
N GLN A 142 -16.64 -8.23 -0.10
CA GLN A 142 -17.74 -7.64 -0.90
C GLN A 142 -17.75 -6.09 -0.94
N SER A 143 -17.03 -5.40 -0.04
CA SER A 143 -16.87 -3.94 -0.04
C SER A 143 -15.79 -3.52 -1.02
N TYR A 144 -16.11 -2.55 -1.87
CA TYR A 144 -15.39 -2.20 -3.09
C TYR A 144 -13.94 -1.71 -2.93
N PHE A 145 -13.50 -1.27 -1.74
CA PHE A 145 -12.33 -0.38 -1.70
C PHE A 145 -11.01 -0.94 -1.16
N LEU A 146 -10.98 -1.46 0.06
CA LEU A 146 -9.70 -1.92 0.64
C LEU A 146 -9.18 -3.21 -0.02
N ALA A 147 -10.07 -3.96 -0.69
CA ALA A 147 -9.71 -5.09 -1.54
C ALA A 147 -8.96 -4.66 -2.82
N GLY A 148 -9.30 -3.50 -3.40
CA GLY A 148 -8.65 -2.96 -4.60
C GLY A 148 -7.23 -2.45 -4.36
N GLN A 149 -6.90 -2.01 -3.14
CA GLN A 149 -5.55 -1.56 -2.79
C GLN A 149 -4.51 -2.67 -2.75
N ILE A 150 -4.94 -3.90 -2.50
CA ILE A 150 -4.08 -5.09 -2.54
C ILE A 150 -3.78 -5.46 -4.00
N VAL A 151 -4.70 -5.13 -4.92
CA VAL A 151 -4.61 -5.38 -6.37
C VAL A 151 -3.76 -4.35 -7.12
N LEU A 152 -3.62 -3.12 -6.63
CA LEU A 152 -2.77 -2.11 -7.31
C LEU A 152 -1.29 -2.55 -7.40
N TYR A 153 -0.83 -3.38 -6.46
CA TYR A 153 0.51 -3.94 -6.49
C TYR A 153 0.70 -5.07 -7.52
N SER A 154 -0.37 -5.76 -7.95
CA SER A 154 -0.26 -6.82 -8.96
C SER A 154 0.04 -6.24 -10.35
N LYS A 155 -0.55 -5.09 -10.68
CA LYS A 155 -0.30 -4.36 -11.94
C LYS A 155 1.10 -3.74 -12.00
N ILE A 156 1.64 -3.27 -10.88
CA ILE A 156 2.98 -2.68 -10.82
C ILE A 156 4.08 -3.74 -10.98
N ILE A 157 3.90 -4.96 -10.48
CA ILE A 157 4.85 -6.06 -10.73
C ILE A 157 4.78 -6.58 -12.17
N GLN A 158 3.59 -6.63 -12.80
CA GLN A 158 3.49 -6.96 -14.23
C GLN A 158 4.24 -5.96 -15.12
N MET A 159 4.37 -4.70 -14.71
CA MET A 159 5.17 -3.69 -15.41
C MET A 159 6.69 -3.86 -15.22
N LEU A 160 7.15 -4.68 -14.25
CA LEU A 160 8.56 -4.96 -14.00
C LEU A 160 9.09 -6.21 -14.72
N GLY A 161 8.26 -6.87 -15.57
CA GLY A 161 8.73 -7.81 -16.60
C GLY A 161 7.82 -9.03 -16.82
N PRO A 162 7.57 -9.45 -18.07
CA PRO A 162 6.65 -10.55 -18.43
C PRO A 162 7.22 -11.98 -18.19
N GLY A 163 8.08 -12.19 -17.20
CA GLY A 163 8.97 -13.36 -17.16
C GLY A 163 8.78 -14.41 -16.06
N THR A 164 7.81 -14.30 -15.15
CA THR A 164 7.80 -15.17 -13.95
C THR A 164 6.50 -15.90 -13.63
N ALA A 165 5.55 -15.91 -14.56
CA ALA A 165 4.41 -16.83 -14.53
C ALA A 165 4.67 -18.01 -15.47
N ALA A 166 5.55 -18.90 -15.02
CA ALA A 166 5.68 -20.29 -15.43
C ALA A 166 6.13 -21.08 -14.20
#